data_AF-A0A920EYA8-F1
#
_entry.id   AF-A0A920EYA8-F1
#
_cell.length_a   1.000
_cell.length_b   1.000
_cell.length_c   1.000
_cell.angle_alpha   90.00
_cell.angle_beta   90.00
_cell.angle_gamma   90.00
#
_symmetry.space_group_name_H-M   'P 1'
#
loop_
_entity.id
_entity.type
_entity.pdbx_description
1 polymer ?
#
loop_
_entity_poly.entity_id
_entity_poly.type
_entity_poly.pdbx_seq_one_letter_code
_entity_poly.pdbx_strand_id
1 'polypeptide(L)'
;MLFLGRGIHYPIAMEGALKLKEISYIHAEAYAAGELKHGPLALIDENMPIIAIAPNDDLVNKLKNNLEEGQGSRGKLFIIADQGFELQEDSCTKIITLGDHAGFLSQYYT
;
A
#
# COMPACT_ATOMS: atom_id res chain seq x y z
N MET A 1 -7.47 -4.30 -6.56
CA MET A 1 -6.33 -4.15 -5.63
C MET A 1 -5.70 -2.80 -5.86
N LEU A 2 -5.32 -2.07 -4.81
CA LEU A 2 -4.69 -0.75 -4.94
C LEU A 2 -3.22 -0.79 -4.54
N PHE A 3 -2.39 -0.05 -5.27
CA PHE A 3 -0.99 0.21 -4.94
C PHE A 3 -0.80 1.69 -4.67
N LEU A 4 -0.22 2.03 -3.54
CA LEU A 4 -0.07 3.40 -3.09
C LEU A 4 1.41 3.72 -2.93
N GLY A 5 1.82 4.86 -3.49
CA GLY A 5 3.18 5.37 -3.33
C GLY A 5 3.21 6.89 -3.27
N ARG A 6 4.27 7.45 -2.70
CA ARG A 6 4.48 8.91 -2.62
C ARG A 6 5.85 9.29 -3.16
N GLY A 7 5.92 10.40 -3.91
CA GLY A 7 7.17 10.88 -4.47
C GLY A 7 7.84 9.80 -5.32
N ILE A 8 9.08 9.44 -4.98
CA ILE A 8 9.86 8.42 -5.69
C ILE A 8 9.25 7.00 -5.62
N HIS A 9 8.38 6.73 -4.66
CA HIS A 9 7.73 5.43 -4.52
C HIS A 9 6.47 5.29 -5.38
N TYR A 10 5.94 6.37 -5.96
CA TYR A 10 4.76 6.28 -6.83
C TYR A 10 5.05 5.49 -8.13
N PRO A 11 6.16 5.73 -8.87
CA PRO A 11 6.53 4.87 -9.98
C PRO A 11 6.68 3.39 -9.60
N ILE A 12 7.20 3.10 -8.40
CA ILE A 12 7.32 1.73 -7.88
C ILE A 12 5.92 1.11 -7.69
N ALA A 13 4.98 1.86 -7.12
CA ALA A 13 3.59 1.43 -6.97
C ALA A 13 2.90 1.18 -8.33
N MET A 14 3.15 2.04 -9.32
CA MET A 14 2.66 1.85 -10.70
C MET A 14 3.18 0.56 -11.33
N GLU A 15 4.47 0.31 -11.20
CA GLU A 15 5.10 -0.89 -11.73
C GLU A 15 4.55 -2.15 -11.04
N GLY A 16 4.41 -2.14 -9.71
CA GLY A 16 3.81 -3.24 -8.96
C GLY A 16 2.38 -3.56 -9.42
N ALA A 17 1.55 -2.54 -9.61
CA ALA A 17 0.19 -2.71 -10.14
C ALA A 17 0.19 -3.23 -11.59
N LEU A 18 1.09 -2.75 -12.44
CA LEU A 18 1.22 -3.20 -13.83
C LEU A 18 1.62 -4.67 -13.88
N LYS A 19 2.68 -5.06 -13.17
CA LYS A 19 3.16 -6.45 -13.15
C LYS A 19 2.11 -7.39 -12.62
N LEU A 20 1.39 -7.01 -11.57
CA LEU A 20 0.33 -7.84 -11.02
C LEU A 20 -0.79 -8.07 -12.05
N LYS A 21 -1.20 -7.04 -12.79
CA LYS A 21 -2.19 -7.17 -13.88
C LYS A 21 -1.70 -8.13 -14.98
N GLU A 22 -0.45 -8.00 -15.37
CA GLU A 22 0.14 -8.80 -16.46
C GLU A 22 0.21 -10.29 -16.12
N ILE A 23 0.59 -10.64 -14.89
CA ILE A 23 0.86 -12.04 -14.52
C ILE A 23 -0.33 -12.75 -13.88
N SER A 24 -1.19 -12.03 -13.16
CA SER A 24 -2.26 -12.64 -12.35
C SER A 24 -3.67 -12.35 -12.89
N TYR A 25 -3.80 -11.43 -13.85
CA TYR A 25 -5.09 -10.90 -14.32
C TYR A 25 -5.94 -10.24 -13.22
N ILE A 26 -5.40 -10.02 -12.02
CA ILE A 26 -6.06 -9.26 -10.96
C ILE A 26 -6.09 -7.79 -11.39
N HIS A 27 -7.28 -7.19 -11.33
CA HIS A 27 -7.43 -5.76 -11.55
C HIS A 27 -6.68 -4.98 -10.45
N ALA A 28 -5.56 -4.37 -10.84
CA ALA A 28 -4.71 -3.60 -9.96
C ALA A 28 -4.43 -2.21 -10.54
N GLU A 29 -4.54 -1.20 -9.67
CA GLU A 29 -4.34 0.20 -10.01
C GLU A 29 -3.43 0.87 -9.00
N ALA A 30 -2.69 1.88 -9.45
CA ALA A 30 -1.76 2.62 -8.61
C ALA A 30 -2.19 4.08 -8.49
N TYR A 31 -2.09 4.61 -7.27
CA TYR A 31 -2.41 6.00 -6.96
C TYR A 31 -1.29 6.67 -6.18
N ALA A 32 -1.06 7.95 -6.47
CA ALA A 32 -0.25 8.78 -5.62
C ALA A 32 -0.98 8.98 -4.28
N ALA A 33 -0.27 8.74 -3.18
CA ALA A 33 -0.79 8.83 -1.82
C ALA A 33 -1.52 10.16 -1.49
N GLY A 34 -1.13 11.27 -2.13
CA GLY A 34 -1.76 12.57 -1.95
C GLY A 34 -3.15 12.68 -2.59
N GLU A 35 -3.37 12.03 -3.72
CA GLU A 35 -4.62 12.09 -4.50
C GLU A 35 -5.76 11.34 -3.81
N LEU A 36 -5.42 10.33 -3.01
CA LEU A 36 -6.38 9.52 -2.26
C LEU A 36 -7.31 10.34 -1.38
N LYS A 37 -6.81 11.44 -0.80
CA LYS A 37 -7.59 12.31 0.08
C LYS A 37 -8.73 13.05 -0.63
N HIS A 38 -8.69 13.12 -1.97
CA HIS A 38 -9.61 13.94 -2.76
C HIS A 38 -10.74 13.16 -3.46
N GLY A 39 -10.91 11.87 -3.16
CA GLY A 39 -12.00 11.07 -3.74
C GLY A 39 -11.78 9.55 -3.72
N PRO A 40 -10.59 9.03 -4.09
CA PRO A 40 -10.37 7.58 -4.21
C PRO A 40 -10.52 6.81 -2.89
N LEU A 41 -10.39 7.47 -1.73
CA LEU A 41 -10.59 6.84 -0.42
C LEU A 41 -12.03 6.33 -0.25
N ALA A 42 -13.02 7.00 -0.84
CA ALA A 42 -14.42 6.59 -0.78
C ALA A 42 -14.75 5.36 -1.64
N LEU A 43 -13.84 4.97 -2.53
CA LEU A 43 -13.98 3.78 -3.38
C LEU A 43 -13.34 2.53 -2.74
N ILE A 44 -12.71 2.69 -1.57
CA ILE A 44 -12.12 1.56 -0.84
C ILE A 44 -13.23 0.81 -0.13
N ASP A 45 -13.41 -0.44 -0.54
CA ASP A 45 -14.28 -1.39 0.12
C ASP A 45 -13.48 -2.48 0.86
N GLU A 46 -14.21 -3.24 1.67
CA GLU A 46 -13.69 -4.38 2.43
C GLU A 46 -13.13 -5.51 1.55
N ASN A 47 -13.47 -5.60 0.27
CA ASN A 47 -12.96 -6.67 -0.59
C ASN A 47 -11.69 -6.26 -1.36
N MET A 48 -11.18 -5.04 -1.17
CA MET A 48 -10.06 -4.52 -1.92
C MET A 48 -8.77 -4.50 -1.09
N PRO A 49 -7.79 -5.39 -1.39
CA PRO A 49 -6.47 -5.31 -0.78
C PRO A 49 -5.73 -4.06 -1.25
N ILE A 50 -4.93 -3.50 -0.35
CA ILE A 50 -4.14 -2.29 -0.56
C ILE A 50 -2.69 -2.61 -0.23
N ILE A 51 -1.77 -2.27 -1.13
CA ILE A 51 -0.32 -2.33 -0.92
C ILE A 51 0.19 -0.89 -0.87
N ALA A 52 0.81 -0.50 0.24
CA ALA A 52 1.35 0.84 0.45
C ALA A 52 2.87 0.78 0.58
N ILE A 53 3.57 1.50 -0.31
CA ILE A 53 5.05 1.52 -0.38
C ILE A 53 5.57 2.79 0.26
N ALA A 54 6.36 2.63 1.32
CA ALA A 54 6.90 3.71 2.16
C ALA A 54 5.85 4.79 2.44
N PRO A 55 4.68 4.40 3.00
CA PRO A 55 3.60 5.35 3.20
C PRO A 55 3.97 6.36 4.28
N ASN A 56 3.34 7.53 4.20
CA ASN A 56 3.33 8.46 5.33
C ASN A 56 2.33 7.96 6.38
N ASP A 57 2.71 8.02 7.65
CA ASP A 57 1.93 7.57 8.81
C ASP A 57 0.47 8.08 8.80
N ASP A 58 0.23 9.32 8.40
CA ASP A 58 -1.12 9.91 8.33
C ASP A 58 -2.05 9.19 7.35
N LEU A 59 -1.51 8.71 6.22
CA LEU A 59 -2.31 7.97 5.24
C LEU A 59 -2.60 6.56 5.76
N VAL A 60 -1.63 5.91 6.39
CA VAL A 60 -1.79 4.57 6.97
C VAL A 60 -2.91 4.57 7.99
N ASN A 61 -2.90 5.53 8.92
CA ASN A 61 -3.94 5.64 9.94
C ASN A 61 -5.34 5.85 9.33
N LYS A 62 -5.44 6.65 8.26
CA LYS A 62 -6.72 6.84 7.55
C LYS A 62 -7.20 5.59 6.84
N LEU A 63 -6.29 4.87 6.16
CA LEU A 63 -6.65 3.62 5.47
C LEU A 63 -7.11 2.57 6.48
N LYS A 64 -6.40 2.45 7.61
CA LYS A 64 -6.78 1.56 8.70
C LYS A 64 -8.18 1.88 9.22
N ASN A 65 -8.49 3.14 9.52
CA ASN A 65 -9.83 3.52 9.97
C ASN A 65 -10.93 3.17 8.96
N ASN A 66 -10.72 3.44 7.67
CA ASN A 66 -11.70 3.08 6.63
C ASN A 66 -11.93 1.57 6.53
N LEU A 67 -10.88 0.77 6.70
CA LEU A 67 -10.96 -0.69 6.66
C LEU A 67 -11.59 -1.29 7.94
N GLU A 68 -11.46 -0.62 9.09
CA GLU A 68 -12.08 -1.03 10.35
C GLU A 68 -13.58 -0.66 10.43
N GLU A 69 -14.01 0.43 9.77
CA GLU A 69 -15.41 0.86 9.72
C GLU A 69 -16.29 0.00 8.79
N GLY A 70 -15.70 -0.76 7.86
CA GLY A 70 -16.41 -1.68 6.97
C GLY A 70 -16.86 -2.98 7.68
N GLN A 71 -18.17 -3.20 7.76
CA GLN A 71 -18.73 -4.44 8.33
C GLN A 71 -18.81 -5.56 7.30
N GLY A 72 -17.75 -6.35 7.16
CA GLY A 72 -17.71 -7.50 6.27
C GLY A 72 -16.29 -7.86 5.86
N SER A 73 -16.09 -9.02 5.22
CA SER A 73 -14.78 -9.63 4.92
C SER A 73 -13.69 -8.61 4.56
N ARG A 74 -12.70 -8.48 5.45
CA ARG A 74 -11.86 -7.29 5.67
C ARG A 74 -10.85 -7.03 4.56
N GLY A 75 -10.80 -5.77 4.12
CA GLY A 75 -9.80 -5.31 3.18
C GLY A 75 -8.46 -5.35 3.89
N LYS A 76 -7.43 -5.87 3.21
CA LYS A 76 -6.10 -6.03 3.81
C LYS A 76 -5.19 -4.91 3.37
N LEU A 77 -4.59 -4.23 4.33
CA LEU A 77 -3.53 -3.25 4.13
C LEU A 77 -2.18 -3.93 4.34
N PHE A 78 -1.39 -4.02 3.27
CA PHE A 78 0.00 -4.46 3.28
C PHE A 78 0.91 -3.23 3.18
N ILE A 79 1.80 -3.06 4.14
CA ILE A 79 2.71 -1.92 4.20
C ILE A 79 4.12 -2.42 3.93
N ILE A 80 4.75 -1.93 2.87
CA ILE A 80 6.16 -2.16 2.58
C ILE A 80 6.93 -0.97 3.13
N ALA A 81 7.77 -1.21 4.13
CA ALA A 81 8.49 -0.15 4.83
C ALA A 81 9.95 -0.52 5.13
N ASP A 82 10.78 0.50 5.32
CA ASP A 82 12.16 0.34 5.74
C ASP A 82 12.26 -0.09 7.21
N GLN A 83 13.46 -0.51 7.61
CA GLN A 83 13.74 -0.79 9.01
C GLN A 83 13.53 0.45 9.88
N GLY A 84 12.89 0.26 11.04
CA GLY A 84 12.54 1.34 11.96
C GLY A 84 11.18 1.98 11.70
N PHE A 85 10.40 1.51 10.71
CA PHE A 85 9.00 1.89 10.61
C PHE A 85 8.19 1.29 11.77
N GLU A 86 7.66 2.15 12.64
CA GLU A 86 6.90 1.76 13.82
C GLU A 86 5.41 1.93 13.58
N LEU A 87 4.72 0.82 13.34
CA LEU A 87 3.27 0.73 13.34
C LEU A 87 2.87 -0.63 13.90
N GLN A 88 1.78 -0.68 14.66
CA GLN A 88 1.28 -1.93 15.19
C GLN A 88 0.45 -2.68 14.12
N GLU A 89 0.84 -3.92 13.82
CA GLU A 89 0.02 -4.83 13.01
C GLU A 89 -1.30 -5.16 13.73
N ASP A 90 -2.32 -5.44 12.95
CA ASP A 90 -3.63 -5.87 13.42
C ASP A 90 -4.25 -6.88 12.45
N SER A 91 -5.54 -7.19 12.60
CA SER A 91 -6.19 -8.19 11.74
C SER A 91 -6.34 -7.79 10.26
N CYS A 92 -6.30 -6.48 9.97
CA CYS A 92 -6.43 -5.91 8.64
C CYS A 92 -5.09 -5.42 8.10
N THR A 93 -4.13 -5.11 8.97
CA THR A 93 -2.85 -4.48 8.63
C THR A 93 -1.67 -5.43 8.81
N LYS A 94 -0.89 -5.64 7.74
CA LYS A 94 0.34 -6.41 7.75
C LYS A 94 1.52 -5.54 7.31
N ILE A 95 2.64 -5.62 8.02
CA ILE A 95 3.85 -4.87 7.71
C ILE A 95 4.89 -5.84 7.15
N ILE A 96 5.52 -5.42 6.06
CA ILE A 96 6.57 -6.12 5.34
C ILE A 96 7.81 -5.21 5.41
N THR A 97 8.69 -5.51 6.35
CA THR A 97 9.94 -4.75 6.53
C THR A 97 10.98 -5.22 5.53
N LEU A 98 11.58 -4.29 4.79
CA LEU A 98 12.66 -4.57 3.87
C LEU A 98 13.98 -4.80 4.63
N GLY A 99 14.78 -5.75 4.13
CA GLY A 99 16.08 -6.10 4.70
C GLY A 99 17.15 -5.01 4.47
N ASP A 100 18.25 -5.12 5.21
CA ASP A 100 19.33 -4.12 5.30
C ASP A 100 20.24 -4.12 4.05
N HIS A 101 19.66 -3.79 2.90
CA HIS A 101 20.36 -3.60 1.61
C HIS A 101 19.93 -2.28 0.94
N ALA A 102 19.18 -1.43 1.63
CA ALA A 102 18.65 -0.15 1.12
C ALA A 102 19.69 1.00 1.10
N GLY A 103 20.98 0.69 1.21
CA GLY A 103 22.06 1.64 0.95
C GLY A 103 22.26 1.82 -0.55
N PHE A 104 21.54 2.76 -1.15
CA PHE A 104 21.71 3.25 -2.54
C PHE A 104 21.22 2.32 -3.69
N LEU A 105 21.00 1.02 -3.48
CA LEU A 105 20.58 0.07 -4.55
C LEU A 105 19.11 -0.41 -4.49
N SER A 106 18.26 0.13 -3.60
CA SER A 106 16.86 -0.31 -3.45
C SER A 106 15.93 0.01 -4.63
N GLN A 107 16.41 0.74 -5.66
CA GLN A 107 15.61 1.06 -6.85
C GLN A 107 15.62 -0.05 -7.93
N TYR A 108 16.38 -1.14 -7.76
CA TYR A 108 16.60 -2.13 -8.83
C TYR A 108 16.45 -3.62 -8.47
N TYR A 109 16.28 -4.00 -7.20
CA TYR A 109 16.16 -5.41 -6.77
C TYR A 109 15.24 -5.49 -5.54
N THR A 110 14.26 -6.39 -5.42
CA THR A 110 14.17 -7.81 -5.84
C THR A 110 12.84 -8.11 -6.51
#